data_AF-X1FCX8-F1
#
_entry.id   AF-X1FCX8-F1
#
_cell.length_a   1.000
_cell.length_b   1.000
_cell.length_c   1.000
_cell.angle_alpha   90.00
_cell.angle_beta   90.00
_cell.angle_gamma   90.00
#
_symmetry.space_group_name_H-M   'P 1'
#
loop_
_entity.id
_entity.type
_entity.pdbx_description
1 polymer ?
#
loop_
_entity_poly.entity_id
_entity_poly.type
_entity_poly.pdbx_seq_one_letter_code
_entity_poly.pdbx_strand_id
1 'polypeptide(L)'
;MRAGSEQQAKEQLKAFFIMDKIAEKLEIEVTDEEINGHIARLAIQRGQRPERMREEMLRDGSLGQFRLQVREEKCIAKLLESAKITEVKPKKKTKKVQKAAKKETKKTVKKAPSAEKKPTKKRKAAAKKGTSD
;
A
#
# COMPACT_ATOMS: atom_id res chain seq x y z
N MET A 1 -11.93 -23.47 17.62
CA MET A 1 -12.07 -22.53 16.49
C MET A 1 -13.32 -21.65 16.53
N ARG A 2 -14.47 -22.06 17.11
CA ARG A 2 -15.72 -21.24 17.08
C ARG A 2 -15.73 -19.98 17.97
N ALA A 3 -15.09 -20.02 19.15
CA ALA A 3 -15.09 -18.87 20.06
C ALA A 3 -14.30 -17.66 19.53
N GLY A 4 -13.24 -17.88 18.73
CA GLY A 4 -12.48 -16.81 18.10
C GLY A 4 -13.26 -16.10 16.98
N SER A 5 -14.02 -16.86 16.18
CA SER A 5 -14.85 -16.30 15.11
C SER A 5 -16.00 -15.46 15.63
N GLU A 6 -16.63 -15.85 16.75
CA GLU A 6 -17.73 -15.08 17.34
C GLU A 6 -17.25 -13.74 17.92
N GLN A 7 -16.10 -13.73 18.59
CA GLN A 7 -15.54 -12.49 19.15
C GLN A 7 -15.14 -11.51 18.03
N GLN A 8 -14.52 -12.02 16.97
CA GLN A 8 -14.14 -11.22 15.80
C GLN A 8 -15.37 -10.66 15.07
N ALA A 9 -16.42 -11.47 14.89
CA ALA A 9 -17.68 -11.02 14.28
C ALA A 9 -18.34 -9.93 15.13
N LYS A 10 -18.34 -10.06 16.46
CA LYS A 10 -18.86 -9.03 17.38
C LYS A 10 -18.11 -7.71 17.24
N GLU A 11 -16.79 -7.75 17.13
CA GLU A 11 -15.95 -6.55 16.98
C GLU A 11 -16.18 -5.88 15.62
N GLN A 12 -16.27 -6.66 14.54
CA GLN A 12 -16.56 -6.13 13.20
C GLN A 12 -17.94 -5.47 13.13
N LEU A 13 -18.97 -6.12 13.67
CA LEU A 13 -20.32 -5.55 13.69
C LEU A 13 -20.37 -4.27 14.53
N LYS A 14 -19.70 -4.23 15.67
CA LYS A 14 -19.58 -3.00 16.47
C LYS A 14 -18.93 -1.88 15.67
N ALA A 15 -17.80 -2.16 15.01
CA ALA A 15 -17.08 -1.17 14.20
C ALA A 15 -17.98 -0.66 13.06
N PHE A 16 -18.68 -1.57 12.36
CA PHE A 16 -19.62 -1.24 11.30
C PHE A 16 -20.71 -0.26 11.78
N PHE A 17 -21.42 -0.59 12.87
CA PHE A 17 -22.47 0.30 13.38
C PHE A 17 -21.94 1.64 13.91
N ILE A 18 -20.71 1.66 14.46
CA ILE A 18 -20.08 2.91 14.90
C ILE A 18 -19.77 3.78 13.68
N MET A 19 -19.16 3.21 12.64
CA MET A 19 -18.83 3.94 11.41
C MET A 19 -20.07 4.43 10.69
N ASP A 20 -21.14 3.64 10.65
CA ASP A 20 -22.41 4.00 10.02
C ASP A 20 -23.04 5.20 10.74
N LYS A 21 -23.12 5.16 12.07
CA LYS A 21 -23.59 6.30 12.88
C LYS A 21 -22.75 7.56 12.73
N ILE A 22 -21.45 7.42 12.52
CA ILE A 22 -20.56 8.57 12.27
C ILE A 22 -20.81 9.13 10.87
N ALA A 23 -20.94 8.25 9.87
CA ALA A 23 -21.24 8.64 8.50
C ALA A 23 -22.59 9.37 8.40
N GLU A 24 -23.61 8.93 9.13
CA GLU A 24 -24.89 9.62 9.25
C GLU A 24 -24.75 11.01 9.91
N LYS A 25 -24.05 11.09 11.05
CA LYS A 25 -23.87 12.36 11.77
C LYS A 25 -23.06 13.41 11.01
N LEU A 26 -22.15 12.98 10.15
CA LEU A 26 -21.29 13.83 9.32
C LEU A 26 -21.85 13.98 7.90
N GLU A 27 -23.04 13.45 7.62
CA GLU A 27 -23.72 13.49 6.32
C GLU A 27 -22.80 13.08 5.17
N ILE A 28 -22.11 11.95 5.35
CA ILE A 28 -21.13 11.47 4.38
C ILE A 28 -21.83 10.78 3.22
N GLU A 29 -22.07 11.56 2.18
CA GLU A 29 -22.55 11.05 0.90
C GLU A 29 -21.37 10.68 0.00
N VAL A 30 -21.51 9.55 -0.69
CA VAL A 30 -20.57 9.10 -1.72
C VAL A 30 -21.26 9.24 -3.06
N THR A 31 -20.66 10.04 -3.93
CA THR A 31 -21.14 10.25 -5.30
C THR A 31 -20.58 9.20 -6.24
N ASP A 32 -21.26 8.99 -7.36
CA ASP A 32 -20.79 8.05 -8.38
C ASP A 32 -19.47 8.48 -9.01
N GLU A 33 -19.17 9.78 -9.01
CA GLU A 33 -17.90 10.34 -9.47
C GLU A 33 -16.73 9.92 -8.59
N GLU A 34 -16.90 9.98 -7.27
CA GLU A 34 -15.90 9.49 -6.31
C GLU A 34 -15.66 7.99 -6.52
N ILE A 35 -16.73 7.20 -6.62
CA ILE A 35 -16.64 5.76 -6.88
C ILE A 35 -15.88 5.49 -8.18
N ASN A 36 -16.21 6.20 -9.26
CA ASN A 36 -15.52 6.07 -10.54
C ASN A 36 -14.03 6.46 -10.44
N GLY A 37 -13.69 7.48 -9.65
CA GLY A 37 -12.31 7.86 -9.38
C GLY A 37 -11.52 6.78 -8.63
N HIS A 38 -12.13 6.14 -7.63
CA HIS A 38 -11.53 5.02 -6.91
C HIS A 38 -11.40 3.78 -7.80
N ILE A 39 -12.40 3.45 -8.62
CA ILE A 39 -12.34 2.37 -9.61
C ILE A 39 -11.24 2.62 -10.63
N ALA A 40 -11.10 3.85 -11.14
CA ALA A 40 -10.05 4.19 -12.09
C ALA A 40 -8.66 3.97 -11.51
N ARG A 41 -8.45 4.37 -10.24
CA ARG A 41 -7.19 4.12 -9.53
C ARG A 41 -6.91 2.62 -9.38
N LEU A 42 -7.92 1.83 -9.00
CA LEU A 42 -7.81 0.38 -8.86
C LEU A 42 -7.56 -0.31 -10.22
N ALA A 43 -8.21 0.15 -11.28
CA ALA A 43 -8.07 -0.38 -12.63
C ALA A 43 -6.66 -0.13 -13.18
N ILE A 44 -6.08 1.05 -12.93
CA ILE A 44 -4.68 1.35 -13.27
C ILE A 44 -3.73 0.38 -12.55
N GLN A 45 -3.95 0.10 -11.26
CA GLN A 45 -3.13 -0.87 -10.52
C GLN A 45 -3.24 -2.29 -11.07
N ARG A 46 -4.42 -2.67 -11.60
CA ARG A 46 -4.67 -3.98 -12.20
C ARG A 46 -4.33 -4.05 -13.70
N GLY A 47 -3.94 -2.94 -14.32
CA GLY A 47 -3.68 -2.88 -15.77
C GLY A 47 -4.93 -3.04 -16.65
N GLN A 48 -6.12 -2.75 -16.11
CA GLN A 48 -7.39 -2.86 -16.82
C GLN A 48 -7.97 -1.47 -17.13
N ARG A 49 -8.89 -1.38 -18.09
CA ARG A 49 -9.62 -0.13 -18.36
C ARG A 49 -10.66 0.12 -17.25
N PRO A 50 -10.80 1.35 -16.72
CA PRO A 50 -11.75 1.68 -15.66
C PRO A 50 -13.20 1.29 -15.97
N GLU A 51 -13.64 1.51 -17.21
CA GLU A 51 -14.99 1.15 -17.69
C GLU A 51 -15.25 -0.36 -17.60
N ARG A 52 -14.27 -1.17 -18.03
CA ARG A 52 -14.35 -2.64 -17.98
C ARG A 52 -14.38 -3.14 -16.54
N MET A 53 -13.56 -2.55 -15.67
CA MET A 53 -13.53 -2.88 -14.24
C MET A 53 -14.88 -2.56 -13.58
N ARG A 54 -15.47 -1.40 -13.87
CA ARG A 54 -16.80 -1.03 -13.36
C ARG A 54 -17.88 -1.99 -13.84
N GLU A 55 -17.87 -2.35 -15.11
CA GLU A 55 -18.83 -3.28 -15.71
C GLU A 55 -18.72 -4.68 -15.07
N GLU A 56 -17.51 -5.16 -14.83
CA GLU A 56 -17.23 -6.40 -14.11
C GLU A 56 -17.80 -6.34 -12.67
N MET A 57 -17.52 -5.26 -11.94
CA MET A 57 -18.01 -5.05 -10.57
C MET A 57 -19.54 -4.89 -10.48
N LEU A 58 -20.16 -4.39 -11.54
CA LEU A 58 -21.62 -4.30 -11.64
C LEU A 58 -22.21 -5.69 -11.88
N ARG A 59 -21.56 -6.49 -12.72
CA ARG A 59 -22.01 -7.84 -13.10
C ARG A 59 -21.86 -8.85 -11.98
N ASP A 60 -20.80 -8.77 -11.18
CA ASP A 60 -20.56 -9.64 -10.03
C ASP A 60 -21.24 -9.15 -8.74
N GLY A 61 -21.83 -7.95 -8.75
CA GLY A 61 -22.50 -7.34 -7.62
C GLY A 61 -21.55 -6.73 -6.56
N SER A 62 -20.24 -6.75 -6.79
CA SER A 62 -19.24 -6.19 -5.87
C SER A 62 -19.25 -4.66 -5.82
N LEU A 63 -19.86 -3.99 -6.81
CA LEU A 63 -19.97 -2.53 -6.85
C LEU A 63 -20.68 -1.97 -5.61
N GLY A 64 -21.69 -2.65 -5.08
CA GLY A 64 -22.40 -2.24 -3.86
C GLY A 64 -21.49 -2.28 -2.62
N GLN A 65 -20.70 -3.34 -2.49
CA GLN A 65 -19.70 -3.46 -1.42
C GLN A 65 -18.59 -2.42 -1.56
N PHE A 66 -18.16 -2.16 -2.80
CA PHE A 66 -17.16 -1.14 -3.06
C PHE A 66 -17.65 0.26 -2.69
N ARG A 67 -18.91 0.59 -2.97
CA ARG A 67 -19.52 1.85 -2.54
C ARG A 67 -19.48 2.02 -1.01
N LEU A 68 -19.75 0.94 -0.27
CA LEU A 68 -19.66 0.94 1.18
C LEU A 68 -18.22 1.17 1.66
N GLN A 69 -17.25 0.50 1.02
CA GLN A 69 -15.82 0.68 1.34
C GLN A 69 -15.37 2.12 1.09
N VAL A 70 -15.75 2.73 -0.05
CA VAL A 70 -15.43 4.13 -0.35
C VAL A 70 -16.05 5.08 0.67
N ARG A 71 -17.28 4.81 1.14
CA ARG A 71 -17.91 5.56 2.23
C ARG A 71 -17.11 5.46 3.52
N GLU A 72 -16.67 4.26 3.87
CA GLU A 72 -15.88 4.01 5.07
C GLU A 72 -14.53 4.74 5.01
N GLU A 73 -13.82 4.67 3.88
CA GLU A 73 -12.58 5.41 3.65
C GLU A 73 -12.78 6.93 3.80
N LYS A 74 -13.87 7.47 3.25
CA LYS A 74 -14.24 8.89 3.37
C LYS A 74 -14.58 9.27 4.81
N CYS A 75 -15.28 8.41 5.52
CA CYS A 75 -15.61 8.57 6.94
C CYS A 75 -14.34 8.62 7.79
N ILE A 76 -13.40 7.71 7.56
CA ILE A 76 -12.11 7.69 8.23
C ILE A 76 -11.32 8.97 7.92
N ALA A 77 -11.28 9.42 6.66
CA ALA A 77 -10.58 10.66 6.29
C ALA A 77 -11.15 11.87 7.03
N LYS A 78 -12.48 12.00 7.10
CA LYS A 78 -13.17 13.07 7.84
C LYS A 78 -12.95 12.99 9.35
N LEU A 79 -12.92 11.78 9.90
CA LEU A 79 -12.58 11.56 11.30
C LEU A 79 -11.13 11.96 11.59
N LEU A 80 -10.19 11.67 10.69
CA LEU A 80 -8.79 12.06 10.85
C LEU A 80 -8.61 13.58 10.75
N GLU A 81 -9.37 14.27 9.89
CA GLU A 81 -9.39 15.73 9.81
C GLU A 81 -9.86 16.39 11.11
N SER A 82 -10.84 15.80 11.79
CA SER A 82 -11.40 16.31 13.05
C SER A 82 -10.69 15.80 14.31
N ALA A 83 -9.84 14.77 14.18
CA ALA A 83 -9.13 14.16 15.30
C ALA A 83 -7.97 15.03 15.78
N LYS A 84 -7.83 15.18 17.10
CA LYS A 84 -6.63 15.76 17.72
C LYS A 84 -5.46 14.79 17.61
N ILE A 85 -4.68 14.89 16.54
CA ILE A 85 -3.47 14.10 16.33
C ILE A 85 -2.37 14.67 17.24
N THR A 86 -1.90 13.86 18.19
CA THR A 86 -0.75 14.22 19.05
C THR A 86 0.48 13.45 18.56
N GLU A 87 1.49 14.17 18.07
CA GLU A 87 2.74 13.56 17.63
C GLU A 87 3.57 13.10 18.83
N VAL A 88 3.60 11.78 19.05
CA VAL A 88 4.48 11.20 20.06
C VAL A 88 5.86 10.99 19.45
N LYS A 89 6.83 11.82 19.87
CA LYS A 89 8.26 11.63 19.55
C LYS A 89 8.68 10.19 19.91
N PRO A 90 9.47 9.49 19.06
CA PRO A 90 9.88 8.13 19.35
C PRO A 90 10.69 8.11 20.66
N LYS A 91 10.10 7.62 21.74
CA LYS A 91 10.86 7.20 22.92
C LYS A 91 11.76 6.06 22.44
N LYS A 92 13.03 6.39 22.20
CA LYS A 92 14.11 5.43 22.03
C LYS A 92 13.94 4.37 23.12
N LYS A 93 13.48 3.18 22.74
CA LYS A 93 13.63 1.99 23.56
C LYS A 93 15.13 1.85 23.77
N THR A 94 15.62 2.28 24.93
CA THR A 94 16.99 2.07 25.37
C THR A 94 17.21 0.56 25.40
N LYS A 95 17.80 0.05 24.32
CA LYS A 95 18.40 -1.27 24.23
C LYS A 95 19.52 -1.36 25.27
N LYS A 96 19.19 -1.70 26.52
CA LYS A 96 20.13 -2.40 27.40
C LYS A 96 20.26 -3.83 26.89
N VAL A 97 21.05 -4.04 25.83
CA VAL A 97 21.95 -5.21 25.62
C VAL A 97 22.99 -4.79 24.57
N GLN A 98 23.93 -3.93 24.97
CA GLN A 98 25.24 -3.84 24.32
C GLN A 98 26.26 -4.41 25.31
N LYS A 99 26.54 -5.71 25.22
CA LYS A 99 27.78 -6.35 25.72
C LYS A 99 27.87 -7.76 25.15
N ALA A 100 28.20 -7.87 23.85
CA ALA A 100 28.70 -9.12 23.27
C ALA A 100 29.48 -8.95 21.94
N ALA A 101 29.37 -7.82 21.23
CA ALA A 101 29.96 -7.69 19.88
C ALA A 101 31.30 -6.92 19.80
N LYS A 102 32.11 -6.85 20.87
CA LYS A 102 33.38 -6.09 20.89
C LYS A 102 34.65 -6.94 21.04
N LYS A 103 34.64 -8.22 20.60
CA LYS A 103 35.85 -9.09 20.70
C LYS A 103 36.37 -9.70 19.38
N GLU A 104 35.83 -9.38 18.21
CA GLU A 104 36.30 -10.02 16.95
C GLU A 104 36.92 -9.10 15.89
N THR A 105 36.97 -7.79 16.08
CA THR A 105 37.49 -6.84 15.05
C THR A 105 38.99 -6.54 15.11
N LYS A 106 39.85 -7.45 15.60
CA LYS A 106 41.31 -7.17 15.67
C LYS A 106 42.25 -8.28 15.17
N LYS A 107 41.85 -9.12 14.21
CA LYS A 107 42.77 -10.16 13.71
C LYS A 107 42.72 -10.55 12.22
N THR A 108 42.42 -9.64 11.30
CA THR A 108 42.52 -9.95 9.83
C THR A 108 42.89 -8.78 8.92
N VAL A 109 43.55 -7.73 9.40
CA VAL A 109 44.17 -6.70 8.53
C VAL A 109 45.68 -6.88 8.50
N LYS A 110 46.18 -7.92 7.80
CA LYS A 110 47.57 -8.01 7.27
C LYS A 110 47.66 -9.06 6.16
N LYS A 111 47.19 -8.73 4.95
CA LYS A 111 47.85 -9.01 3.65
C LYS A 111 46.93 -8.61 2.49
N ALA A 112 47.16 -7.43 1.92
CA ALA A 112 47.08 -7.23 0.48
C ALA A 112 48.49 -7.57 -0.08
N PRO A 113 48.64 -8.01 -1.34
CA PRO A 113 48.48 -7.14 -2.52
C PRO A 113 47.80 -7.83 -3.73
N SER A 114 46.97 -7.14 -4.52
CA SER A 114 47.29 -6.39 -5.77
C SER A 114 47.21 -7.23 -7.06
N ALA A 115 46.22 -6.91 -7.92
CA ALA A 115 46.32 -6.78 -9.38
C ALA A 115 44.91 -6.42 -9.94
N GLU A 116 44.63 -5.18 -10.36
CA GLU A 116 44.68 -4.70 -11.77
C GLU A 116 43.63 -5.40 -12.69
N LYS A 117 42.67 -4.79 -13.41
CA LYS A 117 42.56 -3.53 -14.17
C LYS A 117 41.08 -3.20 -14.49
N LYS A 118 40.76 -1.91 -14.62
CA LYS A 118 39.70 -1.31 -15.50
C LYS A 118 40.44 -0.70 -16.72
N PRO A 119 39.84 -0.20 -17.84
CA PRO A 119 38.47 -0.23 -18.40
C PRO A 119 38.45 -0.49 -19.96
N THR A 120 37.36 -0.11 -20.67
CA THR A 120 37.14 0.16 -22.14
C THR A 120 36.15 -0.80 -22.86
N LYS A 121 35.01 -0.38 -23.46
CA LYS A 121 34.62 0.63 -24.49
C LYS A 121 34.70 0.07 -25.93
N LYS A 122 33.56 -0.04 -26.64
CA LYS A 122 33.30 -0.01 -28.12
C LYS A 122 32.05 -0.88 -28.45
N ARG A 123 31.16 -0.63 -29.42
CA ARG A 123 30.87 0.44 -30.42
C ARG A 123 29.64 -0.08 -31.24
N LYS A 124 28.83 0.84 -31.82
CA LYS A 124 28.30 0.90 -33.23
C LYS A 124 27.88 -0.39 -33.97
N ALA A 125 26.94 -0.48 -34.92
CA ALA A 125 26.02 0.41 -35.64
C ALA A 125 25.32 -0.44 -36.75
N ALA A 126 24.18 0.03 -37.29
CA ALA A 126 23.65 -0.24 -38.66
C ALA A 126 23.26 -1.72 -39.00
N ALA A 127 22.40 -2.09 -39.96
CA ALA A 127 21.80 -1.41 -41.09
C ALA A 127 20.53 -2.16 -41.59
N LYS A 128 19.70 -1.43 -42.34
CA LYS A 128 18.62 -1.84 -43.24
C LYS A 128 18.95 -3.05 -44.15
N LYS A 129 17.92 -3.83 -44.50
CA LYS A 129 17.54 -4.40 -45.81
C LYS A 129 16.14 -5.02 -45.59
N GLY A 130 15.05 -4.68 -46.27
CA GLY A 130 14.88 -4.35 -47.67
C GLY A 130 14.03 -5.48 -48.27
N THR A 131 12.71 -5.35 -48.27
CA THR A 131 11.79 -6.23 -49.00
C THR A 131 11.22 -5.39 -50.14
N SER A 132 11.65 -5.72 -51.36
CA SER A 132 11.09 -5.22 -52.61
C SER A 132 11.09 -6.42 -53.56
N ASP A 133 9.97 -6.57 -54.26
CA ASP A 133 9.65 -7.54 -55.32
C ASP A 133 9.62 -9.04 -54.97
#